data_AF-A0A519N542-F1
#
_entry.id   AF-A0A519N542-F1
#
_cell.length_a   1.000
_cell.length_b   1.000
_cell.length_c   1.000
_cell.angle_alpha   90.00
_cell.angle_beta   90.00
_cell.angle_gamma   90.00
#
_symmetry.space_group_name_H-M   'P 1'
#
loop_
_entity.id
_entity.type
_entity.pdbx_description
1 polymer ?
#
loop_
_entity_poly.entity_id
_entity_poly.type
_entity_poly.pdbx_seq_one_letter_code
_entity_poly.pdbx_strand_id
1 'polypeptide(L)' 'FEEFDHIYVMDSSNYKDVTKLAPDNIAKAKVKLMMDEVFPGQNIDVPDPYWSEQDGFDKVYDMLDEACTLVANKLLKEHS' A
#
# COMPACT_ATOMS: atom_id res chain seq x y z
N PHE A 1 13.61 5.19 -4.67
CA PHE A 1 13.20 4.21 -5.71
C PHE A 1 14.28 3.19 -6.02
N GLU A 2 15.57 3.53 -5.94
CA GLU A 2 16.68 2.61 -6.23
C GLU A 2 16.84 1.52 -5.17
N GLU A 3 16.70 1.86 -3.89
CA GLU A 3 16.92 0.94 -2.77
C GLU A 3 15.79 -0.08 -2.52
N PHE A 4 14.55 0.28 -2.88
CA PHE A 4 13.37 -0.55 -2.61
C PHE A 4 12.79 -1.14 -3.89
N ASP A 5 12.42 -2.42 -3.85
CA ASP A 5 11.75 -3.12 -4.95
C ASP A 5 10.23 -2.88 -4.96
N HIS A 6 9.65 -2.70 -3.77
CA HIS A 6 8.23 -2.43 -3.58
C HIS A 6 8.03 -1.23 -2.66
N ILE A 7 7.09 -0.36 -3.04
CA ILE A 7 6.70 0.82 -2.26
C ILE A 7 5.19 0.79 -2.13
N TYR A 8 4.69 0.42 -0.95
CA TYR A 8 3.26 0.45 -0.66
C TYR A 8 2.89 1.78 -0.02
N VAL A 9 1.86 2.42 -0.55
CA VAL A 9 1.30 3.67 -0.01
C VAL A 9 -0.12 3.44 0.50
N MET A 10 -0.52 4.22 1.50
CA MET A 10 -1.75 3.97 2.25
C MET A 10 -2.99 4.50 1.54
N ASP A 11 -2.84 5.58 0.77
CA ASP A 11 -3.95 6.24 0.10
C ASP A 11 -3.58 6.78 -1.30
N SER A 12 -4.60 7.16 -2.04
CA SER A 12 -4.54 7.71 -3.39
C SER A 12 -3.79 9.04 -3.49
N SER A 13 -3.77 9.84 -2.42
CA SER A 13 -3.01 11.09 -2.37
C SER A 13 -1.51 10.81 -2.30
N ASN A 14 -1.10 9.90 -1.43
CA ASN A 14 0.27 9.43 -1.28
C ASN A 14 0.73 8.75 -2.56
N TYR A 15 -0.12 7.93 -3.18
CA TYR A 15 0.18 7.34 -4.49
C TYR A 15 0.48 8.40 -5.54
N LYS A 16 -0.40 9.40 -5.65
CA LYS A 16 -0.22 10.50 -6.60
C LYS A 16 1.06 11.30 -6.32
N ASP A 17 1.38 11.57 -5.07
CA ASP A 17 2.54 12.39 -4.73
C ASP A 17 3.86 11.63 -4.88
N VAL A 18 3.93 10.38 -4.42
CA VAL A 18 5.11 9.53 -4.61
C VAL A 18 5.34 9.25 -6.09
N THR A 19 4.30 8.95 -6.87
CA THR A 19 4.47 8.67 -8.31
C THR A 19 4.87 9.90 -9.14
N LYS A 20 4.59 11.13 -8.70
CA LYS A 20 5.14 12.35 -9.33
C LYS A 20 6.64 12.49 -9.10
N LEU A 21 7.16 11.94 -8.01
CA LEU A 21 8.59 11.97 -7.66
C LEU A 21 9.37 10.83 -8.32
N ALA A 22 8.68 9.86 -8.93
CA ALA A 22 9.33 8.74 -9.62
C ALA A 22 10.07 9.24 -10.87
N PRO A 23 11.38 8.94 -11.02
CA PRO A 23 12.18 9.44 -12.13
C PRO A 23 11.80 8.85 -13.49
N ASP A 24 11.19 7.66 -13.52
CA ASP A 24 10.76 6.97 -14.73
C ASP A 24 9.59 6.01 -14.46
N ASN A 25 9.10 5.36 -15.53
CA ASN A 25 8.00 4.41 -15.45
C ASN A 25 8.34 3.13 -14.68
N ILE A 26 9.62 2.74 -14.61
CA ILE A 26 10.06 1.55 -13.88
C ILE A 26 9.96 1.82 -12.38
N ALA A 27 10.49 2.95 -11.91
CA ALA A 27 10.35 3.42 -10.55
C ALA A 27 8.88 3.64 -10.16
N LYS A 28 8.08 4.20 -11.07
CA LYS A 28 6.64 4.40 -10.85
C LYS A 28 5.89 3.07 -10.67
N ALA A 29 6.26 2.03 -11.43
CA ALA A 29 5.65 0.71 -11.34
C ALA A 29 5.94 -0.02 -10.01
N LYS A 30 6.94 0.43 -9.24
CA LYS A 30 7.22 -0.08 -7.88
C LYS A 30 6.22 0.43 -6.84
N VAL A 31 5.48 1.50 -7.13
CA VAL A 31 4.52 2.11 -6.21
C VAL A 31 3.14 1.46 -6.36
N LYS A 32 2.54 1.02 -5.26
CA LYS A 32 1.24 0.35 -5.23
C LYS A 32 0.42 0.82 -4.04
N LEU A 33 -0.90 0.83 -4.16
CA LEU A 33 -1.77 1.01 -2.99
C LEU A 33 -1.74 -0.25 -2.13
N MET A 34 -1.68 -0.09 -0.81
CA MET A 34 -1.62 -1.23 0.12
C MET A 34 -2.85 -2.12 -0.04
N MET A 35 -4.04 -1.53 -0.13
CA MET A 35 -5.29 -2.29 -0.22
C MET A 35 -5.55 -2.91 -1.59
N ASP A 36 -4.76 -2.60 -2.63
CA ASP A 36 -4.85 -3.33 -3.90
C ASP A 36 -4.37 -4.78 -3.77
N GLU A 37 -3.60 -5.12 -2.73
CA GLU A 37 -3.23 -6.51 -2.45
C GLU A 37 -4.42 -7.33 -1.90
N VAL A 38 -5.43 -6.66 -1.31
CA VAL A 38 -6.66 -7.29 -0.80
C VAL A 38 -7.81 -7.17 -1.81
N PHE A 39 -7.97 -5.97 -2.39
CA PHE A 39 -9.04 -5.60 -3.31
C PHE A 39 -8.47 -5.04 -4.62
N PRO A 40 -7.93 -5.89 -5.50
CA PRO A 40 -7.20 -5.44 -6.70
C PRO A 40 -8.00 -4.48 -7.58
N GLY A 41 -7.45 -3.29 -7.83
CA GLY A 41 -8.00 -2.31 -8.75
C GLY A 41 -9.18 -1.50 -8.20
N GLN A 42 -9.56 -1.73 -6.94
CA GLN A 42 -10.60 -0.95 -6.28
C GLN A 42 -10.07 0.38 -5.75
N ASN A 43 -8.73 0.56 -5.66
CA ASN A 43 -8.09 1.77 -5.17
C ASN A 43 -8.64 2.22 -3.80
N ILE A 44 -8.77 1.26 -2.88
CA ILE A 44 -9.29 1.53 -1.54
C ILE A 44 -8.21 2.24 -0.73
N ASP A 45 -8.57 3.38 -0.15
CA ASP A 45 -7.69 4.15 0.73
C ASP A 45 -7.76 3.59 2.16
N VAL A 46 -6.60 3.49 2.82
CA VAL A 46 -6.53 3.29 4.27
C VAL A 46 -6.81 4.65 4.93
N PRO A 47 -7.87 4.79 5.73
CA PRO A 47 -8.24 6.07 6.32
C PRO A 47 -7.25 6.50 7.40
N ASP A 48 -7.08 7.80 7.60
CA ASP A 48 -6.31 8.35 8.72
C ASP A 48 -7.04 8.06 10.05
N PRO A 49 -6.44 7.28 10.97
CA PRO A 49 -7.11 6.88 12.21
C PRO A 49 -7.23 8.03 13.24
N TYR A 50 -6.42 9.09 13.12
CA TYR A 50 -6.33 10.16 14.14
C TYR A 50 -7.60 11.00 14.28
N TRP A 51 -8.41 11.07 13.24
CA TRP A 51 -9.63 11.90 13.20
C TRP A 51 -10.92 11.09 13.27
N SER A 52 -10.81 9.78 13.56
CA SER A 52 -11.95 8.88 13.65
C SER A 52 -12.68 8.99 15.00
N GLU A 53 -14.01 8.95 14.97
CA GLU A 53 -14.83 9.18 16.17
C GLU A 53 -14.84 7.99 17.17
N GLN A 54 -14.39 6.80 16.77
CA GLN A 54 -14.00 5.63 17.59
C GLN A 54 -13.52 4.47 16.69
N ASP A 55 -12.61 3.63 17.20
CA ASP A 55 -12.06 2.41 16.57
C ASP A 55 -11.29 2.58 15.24
N GLY A 56 -10.87 3.80 14.86
CA GLY A 56 -10.13 3.98 13.60
C GLY A 56 -8.78 3.29 13.59
N PHE A 57 -8.07 3.25 14.72
CA PHE A 57 -6.81 2.53 14.82
C PHE A 57 -6.99 1.02 14.66
N ASP A 58 -8.01 0.43 15.29
CA ASP A 58 -8.29 -1.00 15.18
C ASP A 58 -8.71 -1.37 13.75
N LYS A 59 -9.55 -0.56 13.10
CA LYS A 59 -9.93 -0.77 11.70
C LYS A 59 -8.74 -0.67 10.75
N VAL A 60 -7.87 0.32 10.93
CA VAL A 60 -6.65 0.46 10.11
C VAL A 60 -5.70 -0.70 10.37
N TYR A 61 -5.57 -1.14 11.62
CA TYR A 61 -4.77 -2.32 11.97
C TYR A 61 -5.29 -3.57 11.24
N ASP A 62 -6.59 -3.86 11.31
CA ASP A 62 -7.19 -5.02 10.65
C ASP A 62 -6.96 -4.99 9.13
N MET A 63 -7.14 -3.82 8.50
CA MET A 63 -6.86 -3.64 7.07
C MET A 63 -5.40 -3.94 6.71
N LEU A 64 -4.46 -3.45 7.53
CA LEU A 64 -3.03 -3.64 7.31
C LEU A 64 -2.58 -5.07 7.62
N ASP A 65 -3.15 -5.73 8.62
CA ASP A 65 -2.82 -7.10 8.99
C ASP A 65 -3.18 -8.09 7.86
N GLU A 66 -4.38 -7.93 7.30
CA GLU A 66 -4.82 -8.71 6.13
C GLU A 66 -3.91 -8.46 4.92
N ALA A 67 -3.68 -7.19 4.58
CA ALA A 67 -2.86 -6.82 3.43
C ALA A 67 -1.40 -7.29 3.59
N CYS A 68 -0.80 -7.14 4.77
CA CYS A 68 0.57 -7.60 5.05
C CYS A 68 0.69 -9.13 4.91
N THR A 69 -0.32 -9.87 5.36
CA THR A 69 -0.35 -11.34 5.21
C THR A 69 -0.32 -11.75 3.75
N LEU A 70 -1.08 -11.08 2.88
CA LEU A 70 -1.07 -11.35 1.44
C LEU A 70 0.26 -10.97 0.79
N VAL A 71 0.81 -9.80 1.13
CA VAL A 71 2.12 -9.33 0.64
C VAL A 71 3.23 -10.31 1.02
N ALA A 72 3.30 -10.74 2.28
CA ALA A 72 4.31 -11.68 2.74
C ALA A 72 4.26 -13.01 1.97
N ASN A 73 3.05 -13.58 1.80
CA ASN A 73 2.87 -14.82 1.05
C ASN A 73 3.26 -14.69 -0.43
N LYS A 74 2.99 -13.53 -1.04
CA LYS A 74 3.37 -13.22 -2.42
C LYS A 74 4.88 -13.13 -2.57
N LEU A 75 5.55 -12.35 -1.73
CA LEU A 75 7.00 -12.19 -1.78
C LEU A 75 7.73 -13.51 -1.50
N LEU A 76 7.24 -14.33 -0.57
CA LEU A 76 7.79 -15.67 -0.35
C LEU A 76 7.72 -16.53 -1.61
N LYS A 77 6.61 -16.49 -2.36
CA LYS A 77 6.46 -17.24 -3.62
C LYS A 77 7.33 -16.68 -4.75
N GLU A 78 7.51 -15.37 -4.82
CA GLU A 78 8.34 -14.70 -5.84
C GLU A 78 9.84 -14.99 -5.66
N HIS A 79 10.26 -15.30 -4.42
CA HIS A 79 11.67 -15.56 -4.06
C HIS A 79 11.96 -16.99 -3.57
N SER A 80 11.01 -17.92 -3.74
CA SER A 80 11.23 -19.37 -3.53
C SER A 80 11.89 -20.00 -4.75
#